data_AF-A0A562UT25-F1
#
_entry.id   AF-A0A562UT25-F1
#
_cell.length_a   1.000
_cell.length_b   1.000
_cell.length_c   1.000
_cell.angle_alpha   90.00
_cell.angle_beta   90.00
_cell.angle_gamma   90.00
#
_symmetry.space_group_name_H-M   'P 1'
#
loop_
_entity.id
_entity.type
_entity.pdbx_description
1 polymer ?
#
loop_
_entity_poly.entity_id
_entity_poly.type
_entity_poly.pdbx_seq_one_letter_code
_entity_poly.pdbx_strand_id
1 'polypeptide(L)'
;MSEAASYVSSGLALVPIPKGSKGPRHLGWNEARNAIMDTRSAAGHEGNWGLAHAYCSPEPTCALDIDDMALANDWLASRGVDLEQLIDAPDCVQILSGRKNRCKALYRLPPGASAMPSLAIHIPFAQRSSVTILEFRCASLNGVTVQDILPPSIHPRTGAPYEWGGNGHWRSMPEIPSNLLALWQSELSTREASRCPVPPLIKRINDTPRQRARLTDMLSIISADCSYERYRDVVWAILSLGWTDGLQVAERWCRTAPHRYDDRNFHLVAANHDLSRSPTLGTIVHFAREEGWDG
;
A
#
# COMPACT_ATOMS: atom_id res chain seq x y z
N MET A 1 -7.95 -35.32 6.87
CA MET A 1 -7.75 -34.15 5.98
C MET A 1 -6.72 -33.26 6.66
N SER A 2 -5.74 -32.69 5.95
CA SER A 2 -4.80 -31.74 6.59
C SER A 2 -5.55 -30.47 7.04
N GLU A 3 -4.98 -29.70 7.97
CA GLU A 3 -5.60 -28.44 8.41
C GLU A 3 -5.75 -27.46 7.23
N ALA A 4 -4.73 -27.38 6.36
CA ALA A 4 -4.78 -26.56 5.14
C ALA A 4 -5.91 -26.99 4.19
N ALA A 5 -6.10 -28.30 3.97
CA ALA A 5 -7.22 -28.79 3.19
C ALA A 5 -8.57 -28.50 3.89
N SER A 6 -8.61 -28.49 5.22
CA SER A 6 -9.80 -28.10 5.98
C SER A 6 -10.16 -26.63 5.79
N TYR A 7 -9.17 -25.73 5.78
CA TYR A 7 -9.38 -24.31 5.47
C TYR A 7 -10.02 -24.12 4.10
N VAL A 8 -9.44 -24.75 3.07
CA VAL A 8 -9.95 -24.65 1.71
C VAL A 8 -11.35 -25.24 1.59
N SER A 9 -11.62 -26.40 2.21
CA SER A 9 -12.96 -27.00 2.20
C SER A 9 -14.03 -26.13 2.86
N SER A 10 -13.62 -25.18 3.71
CA SER A 10 -14.52 -24.23 4.39
C SER A 10 -14.59 -22.87 3.67
N GLY A 11 -14.06 -22.78 2.45
CA GLY A 11 -14.10 -21.56 1.63
C GLY A 11 -12.96 -20.57 1.89
N LEU A 12 -11.92 -20.93 2.64
CA LEU A 12 -10.75 -20.05 2.78
C LEU A 12 -9.78 -20.26 1.62
N ALA A 13 -9.25 -19.17 1.08
CA ALA A 13 -8.16 -19.21 0.11
C ALA A 13 -6.81 -19.06 0.81
N LEU A 14 -5.78 -19.76 0.33
CA LEU A 14 -4.48 -19.81 0.98
C LEU A 14 -3.36 -19.23 0.11
N VAL A 15 -2.39 -18.59 0.76
CA VAL A 15 -1.08 -18.23 0.19
C VAL A 15 -0.04 -19.20 0.74
N PRO A 16 0.71 -19.93 -0.11
CA PRO A 16 1.79 -20.78 0.36
C PRO A 16 2.96 -19.92 0.86
N ILE A 17 3.41 -20.17 2.08
CA ILE A 17 4.53 -19.46 2.70
C ILE A 17 5.65 -20.46 3.01
N PRO A 18 6.91 -20.18 2.63
CA PRO A 18 8.02 -21.06 2.96
C PRO A 18 8.14 -21.28 4.48
N LYS A 19 8.51 -22.50 4.87
CA LYS A 19 8.81 -22.84 6.26
C LYS A 19 9.84 -21.86 6.85
N GLY A 20 9.59 -21.38 8.07
CA GLY A 20 10.47 -20.39 8.71
C GLY A 20 10.37 -18.97 8.12
N SER A 21 9.32 -18.67 7.35
CA SER A 21 9.03 -17.32 6.87
C SER A 21 7.69 -16.81 7.42
N LYS A 22 7.57 -15.48 7.57
CA LYS A 22 6.29 -14.81 7.87
C LYS A 22 5.51 -14.36 6.64
N GLY A 23 6.12 -14.50 5.46
CA GLY A 23 5.54 -14.03 4.22
C GLY A 23 6.01 -14.83 3.01
N PRO A 24 5.21 -14.80 1.94
CA PRO A 24 5.57 -15.41 0.66
C PRO A 24 6.79 -14.73 0.06
N ARG A 25 7.52 -15.45 -0.81
CA ARG A 25 8.78 -14.97 -1.40
C ARG A 25 8.76 -14.80 -2.92
N HIS A 26 7.69 -15.22 -3.58
CA HIS A 26 7.60 -15.20 -5.04
C HIS A 26 6.85 -13.95 -5.53
N LEU A 27 7.21 -13.47 -6.72
CA LEU A 27 6.50 -12.38 -7.37
C LEU A 27 5.06 -12.80 -7.70
N GLY A 28 4.11 -11.89 -7.52
CA GLY A 28 2.70 -12.17 -7.82
C GLY A 28 2.00 -13.08 -6.80
N TRP A 29 2.61 -13.34 -5.64
CA TRP A 29 2.03 -14.20 -4.60
C TRP A 29 0.60 -13.84 -4.18
N ASN A 30 0.24 -12.57 -4.35
CA ASN A 30 -1.04 -11.99 -3.96
C ASN A 30 -2.10 -12.06 -5.05
N GLU A 31 -1.78 -12.57 -6.24
CA GLU A 31 -2.72 -12.68 -7.34
C GLU A 31 -3.59 -13.94 -7.22
N ALA A 32 -4.85 -13.86 -7.66
CA ALA A 32 -5.82 -14.96 -7.55
C ALA A 32 -5.32 -16.27 -8.16
N ARG A 33 -4.60 -16.19 -9.29
CA ARG A 33 -4.04 -17.36 -9.98
C ARG A 33 -3.00 -18.13 -9.18
N ASN A 34 -2.40 -17.49 -8.17
CA ASN A 34 -1.37 -18.07 -7.30
C ASN A 34 -1.91 -18.45 -5.92
N ALA A 35 -3.18 -18.14 -5.63
CA ALA A 35 -3.84 -18.57 -4.41
C ALA A 35 -4.26 -20.04 -4.50
N ILE A 36 -4.08 -20.77 -3.41
CA ILE A 36 -4.50 -22.16 -3.26
C ILE A 36 -5.95 -22.18 -2.80
N MET A 37 -6.83 -22.68 -3.67
CA MET A 37 -8.29 -22.76 -3.45
C MET A 37 -8.84 -24.17 -3.67
N ASP A 38 -7.96 -25.16 -3.84
CA ASP A 38 -8.32 -26.58 -3.92
C ASP A 38 -7.61 -27.41 -2.83
N THR A 39 -8.27 -28.45 -2.35
CA THR A 39 -7.79 -29.26 -1.23
C THR A 39 -6.55 -30.08 -1.56
N ARG A 40 -6.30 -30.38 -2.84
CA ARG A 40 -5.16 -31.19 -3.27
C ARG A 40 -3.88 -30.37 -3.20
N SER A 41 -3.87 -29.17 -3.78
CA SER A 41 -2.76 -28.23 -3.69
C SER A 41 -2.48 -27.84 -2.23
N ALA A 42 -3.53 -27.66 -1.42
CA ALA A 42 -3.40 -27.39 0.01
C ALA A 42 -2.75 -28.54 0.79
N ALA A 43 -2.96 -29.79 0.39
CA ALA A 43 -2.32 -30.95 1.02
C ALA A 43 -0.86 -31.14 0.59
N GLY A 44 -0.45 -30.59 -0.56
CA GLY A 44 0.87 -30.80 -1.16
C GLY A 44 1.95 -29.81 -0.76
N HIS A 45 1.62 -28.70 -0.08
CA HIS A 45 2.62 -27.71 0.37
C HIS A 45 3.05 -27.95 1.81
N GLU A 46 4.36 -27.93 2.02
CA GLU A 46 5.00 -28.00 3.33
C GLU A 46 5.52 -26.61 3.74
N GLY A 47 4.92 -26.02 4.76
CA GLY A 47 5.36 -24.73 5.27
C GLY A 47 4.30 -24.01 6.08
N ASN A 48 4.38 -22.69 6.06
CA ASN A 48 3.39 -21.82 6.66
C ASN A 48 2.30 -21.50 5.62
N TRP A 49 1.19 -20.98 6.13
CA TRP A 49 0.00 -20.65 5.35
C TRP A 49 -0.42 -19.22 5.66
N GLY A 50 -0.63 -18.43 4.62
CA GLY A 50 -1.31 -17.14 4.71
C GLY A 50 -2.77 -17.27 4.30
N LEU A 51 -3.67 -16.52 4.92
CA LEU A 51 -5.05 -16.34 4.49
C LEU A 51 -5.09 -15.32 3.36
N ALA A 52 -5.52 -15.73 2.17
CA ALA A 52 -5.79 -14.84 1.05
C ALA A 52 -7.18 -14.22 1.18
N HIS A 53 -7.30 -13.20 2.03
CA HIS A 53 -8.54 -12.50 2.35
C HIS A 53 -9.45 -12.22 1.15
N ALA A 54 -8.90 -11.61 0.09
CA ALA A 54 -9.66 -11.15 -1.07
C ALA A 54 -10.29 -12.29 -1.90
N TYR A 55 -9.82 -13.53 -1.72
CA TYR A 55 -10.20 -14.68 -2.55
C TYR A 55 -10.98 -15.75 -1.79
N CYS A 56 -11.35 -15.49 -0.53
CA CYS A 56 -12.21 -16.39 0.23
C CYS A 56 -13.63 -16.39 -0.34
N SER A 57 -14.34 -17.51 -0.14
CA SER A 57 -15.74 -17.72 -0.50
C SER A 57 -16.61 -17.97 0.75
N PRO A 58 -17.93 -17.71 0.69
CA PRO A 58 -18.66 -17.08 -0.42
C PRO A 58 -18.28 -15.61 -0.60
N GLU A 59 -17.97 -14.92 0.49
CA GLU A 59 -17.47 -13.55 0.51
C GLU A 59 -16.01 -13.49 0.96
N PRO A 60 -15.28 -12.43 0.55
CA PRO A 60 -13.95 -12.14 1.07
C PRO A 60 -13.96 -12.06 2.59
N THR A 61 -12.84 -12.45 3.20
CA THR A 61 -12.60 -12.20 4.63
C THR A 61 -11.80 -10.93 4.80
N CYS A 62 -11.74 -10.42 6.03
CA CYS A 62 -10.90 -9.30 6.42
C CYS A 62 -10.41 -9.49 7.86
N ALA A 63 -9.47 -8.65 8.27
CA ALA A 63 -9.00 -8.62 9.65
C ALA A 63 -8.92 -7.19 10.19
N LEU A 64 -9.19 -7.06 11.49
CA LEU A 64 -8.79 -5.93 12.32
C LEU A 64 -7.52 -6.33 13.06
N ASP A 65 -6.36 -5.82 12.62
CA ASP A 65 -5.05 -6.09 13.20
C ASP A 65 -4.66 -4.95 14.15
N ILE A 66 -4.59 -5.23 15.44
CA ILE A 66 -4.27 -4.27 16.50
C ILE A 66 -2.79 -4.40 16.88
N ASP A 67 -2.04 -3.34 16.63
CA ASP A 67 -0.60 -3.25 16.93
C ASP A 67 -0.31 -2.67 18.32
N ASP A 68 -1.23 -1.84 18.83
CA ASP A 68 -1.22 -1.29 20.19
C ASP A 68 -2.64 -1.21 20.76
N MET A 69 -2.96 -2.03 21.77
CA MET A 69 -4.32 -2.14 22.30
C MET A 69 -4.84 -0.84 22.91
N ALA A 70 -4.01 -0.13 23.70
CA ALA A 70 -4.46 1.06 24.41
C ALA A 70 -4.77 2.18 23.42
N LEU A 71 -3.85 2.46 22.50
CA LEU A 71 -4.02 3.51 21.50
C LEU A 71 -5.13 3.17 20.50
N ALA A 72 -5.26 1.90 20.10
CA ALA A 72 -6.34 1.47 19.23
C ALA A 72 -7.71 1.56 19.92
N ASN A 73 -7.80 1.19 21.19
CA ASN A 73 -9.05 1.30 21.97
C ASN A 73 -9.51 2.76 22.05
N ASP A 74 -8.63 3.68 22.43
CA ASP A 74 -8.95 5.11 22.49
C ASP A 74 -9.40 5.65 21.12
N TRP A 75 -8.71 5.25 20.06
CA TRP A 75 -9.04 5.67 18.70
C TRP A 75 -10.41 5.14 18.24
N LEU A 76 -10.69 3.85 18.47
CA LEU A 76 -11.96 3.21 18.10
C LEU A 76 -13.13 3.77 18.94
N ALA A 77 -12.94 3.94 20.25
CA ALA A 77 -13.95 4.48 21.15
C ALA A 77 -14.35 5.92 20.77
N SER A 78 -13.38 6.76 20.36
CA SER A 78 -13.66 8.11 19.85
C SER A 78 -14.53 8.14 18.59
N ARG A 79 -14.69 6.99 17.93
CA ARG A 79 -15.48 6.77 16.70
C ARG A 79 -16.69 5.86 16.93
N GLY A 80 -17.04 5.59 18.20
CA GLY A 80 -18.22 4.79 18.55
C GLY A 80 -18.05 3.28 18.31
N VAL A 81 -16.81 2.78 18.27
CA VAL A 81 -16.52 1.34 18.22
C VAL A 81 -15.91 0.91 19.56
N ASP A 82 -16.55 -0.05 20.22
CA ASP A 82 -16.08 -0.65 21.47
C ASP A 82 -15.19 -1.87 21.14
N LEU A 83 -13.88 -1.74 21.35
CA LEU A 83 -12.92 -2.81 21.03
C LEU A 83 -13.07 -4.01 21.97
N GLU A 84 -13.39 -3.79 23.24
CA GLU A 84 -13.58 -4.88 24.21
C GLU A 84 -14.80 -5.71 23.82
N GLN A 85 -15.91 -5.06 23.45
CA GLN A 85 -17.09 -5.75 22.94
C GLN A 85 -16.79 -6.63 21.71
N LEU A 86 -15.94 -6.16 20.79
CA LEU A 86 -15.54 -6.93 19.61
C LEU A 86 -14.70 -8.17 19.98
N ILE A 87 -13.80 -8.03 20.95
CA ILE A 87 -12.87 -9.08 21.38
C ILE A 87 -13.60 -10.14 22.22
N ASP A 88 -14.54 -9.70 23.05
CA ASP A 88 -15.30 -10.56 23.96
C ASP A 88 -16.57 -11.14 23.33
N ALA A 89 -16.91 -10.73 22.09
CA ALA A 89 -18.05 -11.28 21.36
C ALA A 89 -18.00 -12.82 21.32
N PRO A 90 -19.15 -13.51 21.52
CA PRO A 90 -19.20 -14.97 21.63
C PRO A 90 -18.77 -15.69 20.36
N ASP A 91 -18.78 -15.02 19.22
CA ASP A 91 -18.37 -15.50 17.91
C ASP A 91 -17.03 -14.91 17.43
N CYS A 92 -16.32 -14.14 18.28
CA CYS A 92 -15.05 -13.54 17.93
C CYS A 92 -14.02 -14.60 17.51
N VAL A 93 -13.44 -14.46 16.32
CA VAL A 93 -12.38 -15.34 15.82
C VAL A 93 -11.08 -14.55 15.79
N GLN A 94 -10.03 -15.06 16.43
CA GLN A 94 -8.72 -14.40 16.45
C GLN A 94 -7.57 -15.28 16.00
N ILE A 95 -6.51 -14.65 15.49
CA ILE A 95 -5.21 -15.28 15.29
C ILE A 95 -4.26 -14.83 16.39
N LEU A 96 -3.80 -15.77 17.22
CA LEU A 96 -2.87 -15.52 18.31
C LEU A 96 -1.43 -15.76 17.85
N SER A 97 -0.59 -14.73 17.95
CA SER A 97 0.85 -14.84 17.66
C SER A 97 1.72 -15.08 18.90
N GLY A 98 1.10 -15.12 20.09
CA GLY A 98 1.77 -15.17 21.40
C GLY A 98 2.35 -13.83 21.88
N ARG A 99 2.17 -12.74 21.11
CA ARG A 99 2.60 -11.40 21.51
C ARG A 99 1.52 -10.72 22.34
N LYS A 100 1.94 -10.15 23.49
CA LYS A 100 1.08 -9.33 24.35
C LYS A 100 0.75 -7.99 23.69
N ASN A 101 -0.31 -7.34 24.16
CA ASN A 101 -0.76 -6.01 23.70
C ASN A 101 -1.11 -5.94 22.20
N ARG A 102 -1.53 -7.07 21.62
CA ARG A 102 -1.90 -7.18 20.20
C ARG A 102 -3.11 -8.10 20.07
N CYS A 103 -3.93 -7.84 19.08
CA CYS A 103 -5.09 -8.63 18.72
C CYS A 103 -5.19 -8.70 17.21
N LYS A 104 -5.64 -9.82 16.64
CA LYS A 104 -6.01 -9.89 15.23
C LYS A 104 -7.34 -10.61 15.12
N ALA A 105 -8.42 -9.83 15.02
CA ALA A 105 -9.78 -10.35 14.87
C ALA A 105 -10.11 -10.53 13.38
N LEU A 106 -10.72 -11.66 13.03
CA LEU A 106 -11.10 -12.00 11.67
C LEU A 106 -12.62 -11.90 11.48
N TYR A 107 -13.01 -11.40 10.32
CA TYR A 107 -14.42 -11.26 9.93
C TYR A 107 -14.61 -11.64 8.46
N ARG A 108 -15.84 -11.99 8.10
CA ARG A 108 -16.29 -12.04 6.71
C ARG A 108 -16.93 -10.72 6.32
N LEU A 109 -16.70 -10.26 5.08
CA LEU A 109 -17.43 -9.10 4.56
C LEU A 109 -18.90 -9.46 4.29
N PRO A 110 -19.82 -8.47 4.28
CA PRO A 110 -21.24 -8.75 4.07
C PRO A 110 -21.53 -9.40 2.71
N PRO A 111 -22.65 -10.14 2.58
CA PRO A 111 -23.05 -10.74 1.31
C PRO A 111 -23.04 -9.74 0.15
N GLY A 112 -22.38 -10.13 -0.95
CA GLY A 112 -22.24 -9.29 -2.15
C GLY A 112 -21.17 -8.19 -2.08
N ALA A 113 -20.47 -8.03 -0.95
CA ALA A 113 -19.35 -7.11 -0.85
C ALA A 113 -18.13 -7.60 -1.65
N SER A 114 -17.48 -6.68 -2.35
CA SER A 114 -16.17 -6.92 -2.96
C SER A 114 -15.05 -6.72 -1.94
N ALA A 115 -13.87 -7.30 -2.21
CA ALA A 115 -12.71 -7.13 -1.36
C ALA A 115 -12.36 -5.64 -1.20
N MET A 116 -12.14 -5.21 0.04
CA MET A 116 -11.91 -3.80 0.37
C MET A 116 -10.42 -3.47 0.48
N PRO A 117 -9.99 -2.25 0.08
CA PRO A 117 -8.61 -1.81 0.28
C PRO A 117 -8.23 -1.76 1.76
N SER A 118 -7.07 -2.32 2.06
CA SER A 118 -6.50 -2.33 3.41
C SER A 118 -6.12 -0.90 3.82
N LEU A 119 -6.24 -0.62 5.12
CA LEU A 119 -6.09 0.70 5.68
C LEU A 119 -5.34 0.61 7.02
N ALA A 120 -4.09 1.07 7.04
CA ALA A 120 -3.33 1.23 8.28
C ALA A 120 -3.61 2.59 8.93
N ILE A 121 -3.94 2.63 10.22
CA ILE A 121 -4.13 3.86 10.99
C ILE A 121 -2.86 4.17 11.77
N HIS A 122 -2.36 5.40 11.60
CA HIS A 122 -1.16 5.87 12.26
C HIS A 122 -1.47 7.06 13.14
N ILE A 123 -0.83 7.15 14.31
CA ILE A 123 -0.86 8.33 15.18
C ILE A 123 0.54 8.94 15.32
N PRO A 124 0.67 10.27 15.45
CA PRO A 124 1.94 10.91 15.77
C PRO A 124 2.47 10.43 17.12
N PHE A 125 3.76 10.10 17.21
CA PHE A 125 4.39 9.65 18.46
C PHE A 125 5.67 10.44 18.77
N ALA A 126 5.56 11.43 19.68
CA ALA A 126 6.67 12.30 20.08
C ALA A 126 7.42 12.93 18.88
N GLN A 127 8.66 13.42 19.09
CA GLN A 127 9.48 14.06 18.04
C GLN A 127 10.02 13.08 16.96
N ARG A 128 9.43 11.89 16.80
CA ARG A 128 9.77 10.91 15.75
C ARG A 128 8.51 10.36 15.07
N SER A 129 8.73 9.69 13.95
CA SER A 129 7.75 9.09 13.03
C SER A 129 6.46 8.58 13.67
N SER A 130 5.34 8.70 12.95
CA SER A 130 4.05 8.12 13.34
C SER A 130 4.14 6.61 13.60
N VAL A 131 3.37 6.12 14.56
CA VAL A 131 3.23 4.69 14.89
C VAL A 131 1.92 4.14 14.34
N THR A 132 1.95 2.95 13.74
CA THR A 132 0.72 2.21 13.39
C THR A 132 0.08 1.66 14.66
N ILE A 133 -1.20 1.95 14.86
CA ILE A 133 -1.95 1.46 16.04
C ILE A 133 -2.88 0.31 15.69
N LEU A 134 -3.44 0.32 14.48
CA LEU A 134 -4.25 -0.75 13.93
C LEU A 134 -4.24 -0.73 12.40
N GLU A 135 -4.63 -1.84 11.79
CA GLU A 135 -4.87 -1.96 10.35
C GLU A 135 -6.16 -2.73 10.06
N PHE A 136 -6.96 -2.23 9.12
CA PHE A 136 -7.96 -3.02 8.42
C PHE A 136 -7.29 -3.73 7.25
N ARG A 137 -7.45 -5.04 7.14
CA ARG A 137 -6.72 -5.88 6.18
C ARG A 137 -7.69 -6.69 5.33
N CYS A 138 -7.59 -6.58 4.00
CA CYS A 138 -8.34 -7.44 3.06
C CYS A 138 -7.65 -7.51 1.68
N ALA A 139 -7.58 -6.40 0.96
CA ALA A 139 -6.91 -6.32 -0.34
C ALA A 139 -5.96 -5.12 -0.42
N SER A 140 -5.07 -5.13 -1.42
CA SER A 140 -4.33 -3.94 -1.85
C SER A 140 -5.26 -2.97 -2.60
N LEU A 141 -4.77 -1.77 -2.90
CA LEU A 141 -5.48 -0.79 -3.72
C LEU A 141 -5.86 -1.31 -5.12
N ASN A 142 -5.11 -2.29 -5.65
CA ASN A 142 -5.37 -2.90 -6.96
C ASN A 142 -6.29 -4.13 -6.86
N GLY A 143 -6.93 -4.37 -5.70
CA GLY A 143 -7.87 -5.48 -5.50
C GLY A 143 -7.23 -6.86 -5.32
N VAL A 144 -5.89 -6.98 -5.38
CA VAL A 144 -5.18 -8.24 -5.09
C VAL A 144 -5.00 -8.44 -3.58
N THR A 145 -4.97 -9.69 -3.10
CA THR A 145 -5.08 -10.00 -1.67
C THR A 145 -3.93 -9.44 -0.82
N VAL A 146 -4.20 -9.13 0.44
CA VAL A 146 -3.17 -9.19 1.48
C VAL A 146 -3.18 -10.57 2.13
N GLN A 147 -2.19 -10.88 2.97
CA GLN A 147 -2.18 -12.14 3.72
C GLN A 147 -1.99 -11.93 5.20
N ASP A 148 -2.60 -12.81 5.97
CA ASP A 148 -2.38 -13.00 7.40
C ASP A 148 -2.04 -14.46 7.71
N ILE A 149 -1.01 -14.68 8.53
CA ILE A 149 -0.53 -16.04 8.85
C ILE A 149 -1.60 -16.83 9.60
N LEU A 150 -1.96 -18.00 9.10
CA LEU A 150 -2.92 -18.91 9.72
C LEU A 150 -2.25 -19.94 10.67
N PRO A 151 -2.92 -20.33 11.76
CA PRO A 151 -2.57 -21.54 12.50
C PRO A 151 -2.56 -22.79 11.59
N PRO A 152 -1.77 -23.84 11.88
CA PRO A 152 -0.75 -23.95 12.92
C PRO A 152 0.64 -23.52 12.40
N SER A 153 0.74 -22.51 11.53
CA SER A 153 2.02 -22.01 11.01
C SER A 153 3.01 -21.70 12.15
N ILE A 154 4.31 -21.85 11.90
CA ILE A 154 5.35 -21.62 12.92
C ILE A 154 5.95 -20.23 12.77
N HIS A 155 5.95 -19.46 13.87
CA HIS A 155 6.54 -18.14 13.91
C HIS A 155 8.09 -18.22 13.90
N PRO A 156 8.78 -17.63 12.92
CA PRO A 156 10.18 -17.94 12.67
C PRO A 156 11.17 -17.42 13.72
N ARG A 157 10.78 -16.40 14.49
CA ARG A 157 11.66 -15.88 15.56
C ARG A 157 11.45 -16.55 16.91
N THR A 158 10.25 -17.07 17.17
CA THR A 158 9.90 -17.63 18.50
C THR A 158 9.87 -19.15 18.47
N GLY A 159 9.73 -19.77 17.30
CA GLY A 159 9.53 -21.21 17.15
C GLY A 159 8.14 -21.70 17.57
N ALA A 160 7.32 -20.84 18.16
CA ALA A 160 5.97 -21.15 18.60
C ALA A 160 4.97 -21.16 17.43
N PRO A 161 3.94 -22.02 17.47
CA PRO A 161 2.86 -21.98 16.50
C PRO A 161 1.99 -20.74 16.68
N TYR A 162 1.37 -20.28 15.59
CA TYR A 162 0.19 -19.44 15.68
C TYR A 162 -1.01 -20.30 16.10
N GLU A 163 -1.90 -19.74 16.90
CA GLU A 163 -3.06 -20.45 17.45
C GLU A 163 -4.37 -19.71 17.12
N TRP A 164 -5.47 -20.46 17.08
CA TRP A 164 -6.80 -19.86 17.06
C TRP A 164 -7.14 -19.35 18.46
N GLY A 165 -7.72 -18.16 18.53
CA GLY A 165 -8.24 -17.56 19.75
C GLY A 165 -9.63 -16.94 19.55
N GLY A 166 -10.08 -16.21 20.56
CA GLY A 166 -11.46 -15.70 20.64
C GLY A 166 -12.45 -16.80 21.08
N ASN A 167 -13.72 -16.42 21.21
CA ASN A 167 -14.79 -17.32 21.67
C ASN A 167 -15.49 -18.07 20.52
N GLY A 168 -15.26 -17.65 19.29
CA GLY A 168 -15.83 -18.24 18.08
C GLY A 168 -14.95 -19.34 17.46
N HIS A 169 -15.35 -19.77 16.26
CA HIS A 169 -14.64 -20.80 15.51
C HIS A 169 -14.43 -20.34 14.07
N TRP A 170 -13.21 -20.53 13.53
CA TRP A 170 -12.83 -20.00 12.21
C TRP A 170 -13.69 -20.47 11.03
N ARG A 171 -14.29 -21.67 11.12
CA ARG A 171 -15.29 -22.19 10.15
C ARG A 171 -16.59 -21.39 10.12
N SER A 172 -16.87 -20.64 11.18
CA SER A 172 -18.08 -19.85 11.39
C SER A 172 -17.69 -18.40 11.70
N MET A 173 -16.75 -17.86 10.91
CA MET A 173 -16.27 -16.49 11.07
C MET A 173 -17.44 -15.50 10.96
N PRO A 174 -17.60 -14.59 11.94
CA PRO A 174 -18.72 -13.67 11.96
C PRO A 174 -18.62 -12.64 10.82
N GLU A 175 -19.76 -12.09 10.42
CA GLU A 175 -19.79 -10.90 9.57
C GLU A 175 -19.15 -9.72 10.31
N ILE A 176 -18.44 -8.86 9.59
CA ILE A 176 -17.88 -7.63 10.18
C ILE A 176 -19.01 -6.77 10.76
N PRO A 177 -18.92 -6.31 12.02
CA PRO A 177 -19.94 -5.45 12.62
C PRO A 177 -20.15 -4.17 11.79
N SER A 178 -21.42 -3.78 11.63
CA SER A 178 -21.80 -2.68 10.73
C SER A 178 -21.14 -1.34 11.09
N ASN A 179 -20.97 -1.05 12.38
CA ASN A 179 -20.27 0.14 12.85
C ASN A 179 -18.77 0.12 12.50
N LEU A 180 -18.12 -1.03 12.62
CA LEU A 180 -16.72 -1.21 12.24
C LEU A 180 -16.52 -1.10 10.72
N LEU A 181 -17.44 -1.68 9.94
CA LEU A 181 -17.44 -1.56 8.48
C LEU A 181 -17.66 -0.11 8.03
N ALA A 182 -18.65 0.57 8.59
CA ALA A 182 -18.94 1.97 8.28
C ALA A 182 -17.75 2.87 8.62
N LEU A 183 -17.07 2.61 9.75
CA LEU A 183 -15.84 3.31 10.11
C LEU A 183 -14.73 3.10 9.07
N TRP A 184 -14.48 1.85 8.67
CA TRP A 184 -13.47 1.54 7.66
C TRP A 184 -13.77 2.25 6.33
N GLN A 185 -15.02 2.20 5.86
CA GLN A 185 -15.45 2.88 4.65
C GLN A 185 -15.26 4.40 4.75
N SER A 186 -15.66 5.01 5.87
CA SER A 186 -15.52 6.45 6.09
C SER A 186 -14.05 6.90 6.07
N GLU A 187 -13.15 6.14 6.70
CA GLU A 187 -11.72 6.46 6.71
C GLU A 187 -11.08 6.25 5.33
N LEU A 188 -11.50 5.22 4.57
CA LEU A 188 -11.12 5.06 3.17
C LEU A 188 -11.58 6.26 2.33
N SER A 189 -12.85 6.66 2.42
CA SER A 189 -13.38 7.82 1.71
C SER A 189 -12.68 9.11 2.12
N THR A 190 -12.32 9.27 3.40
CA THR A 190 -11.57 10.44 3.88
C THR A 190 -10.15 10.48 3.29
N ARG A 191 -9.47 9.33 3.22
CA ARG A 191 -8.17 9.22 2.56
C ARG A 191 -8.28 9.44 1.07
N GLU A 192 -9.31 8.89 0.42
CA GLU A 192 -9.57 9.12 -0.98
C GLU A 192 -9.87 10.59 -1.25
N ALA A 193 -10.67 11.27 -0.44
CA ALA A 193 -10.91 12.72 -0.55
C ALA A 193 -9.65 13.55 -0.27
N SER A 194 -8.76 13.05 0.59
CA SER A 194 -7.43 13.65 0.82
C SER A 194 -6.46 13.37 -0.33
N ARG A 195 -6.70 12.31 -1.11
CA ARG A 195 -5.95 11.93 -2.33
C ARG A 195 -6.59 12.47 -3.60
N CYS A 196 -7.88 12.80 -3.58
CA CYS A 196 -8.52 13.65 -4.57
C CYS A 196 -7.64 14.88 -4.58
N PRO A 197 -7.11 15.25 -5.75
CA PRO A 197 -6.40 16.48 -5.82
C PRO A 197 -7.45 17.54 -5.47
N VAL A 198 -7.33 18.10 -4.26
CA VAL A 198 -7.15 19.56 -4.21
C VAL A 198 -6.24 19.78 -5.42
N PRO A 199 -6.69 20.40 -6.54
CA PRO A 199 -5.78 20.69 -7.65
C PRO A 199 -4.57 21.21 -6.93
N PRO A 200 -3.40 20.56 -7.09
CA PRO A 200 -2.33 20.77 -6.15
C PRO A 200 -2.32 22.28 -5.95
N LEU A 201 -2.22 22.75 -4.72
CA LEU A 201 -1.41 23.93 -4.59
C LEU A 201 -0.11 23.46 -5.23
N ILE A 202 -0.04 23.60 -6.56
CA ILE A 202 1.14 23.62 -7.37
C ILE A 202 1.86 24.60 -6.49
N LYS A 203 2.87 24.14 -5.77
CA LYS A 203 3.90 25.05 -5.33
C LYS A 203 4.45 25.53 -6.68
N ARG A 204 3.70 26.45 -7.33
CA ARG A 204 4.12 27.19 -8.49
C ARG A 204 5.34 27.80 -7.92
N ILE A 205 6.47 27.25 -8.36
CA ILE A 205 7.76 27.76 -7.99
C ILE A 205 7.69 29.18 -8.54
N ASN A 206 7.47 30.14 -7.63
CA ASN A 206 7.12 31.51 -7.97
C ASN A 206 8.10 32.02 -9.01
N ASP A 207 7.62 32.25 -10.23
CA ASP A 207 8.47 32.65 -11.33
C ASP A 207 9.22 33.96 -10.99
N THR A 208 10.44 33.80 -10.48
CA THR A 208 11.26 34.85 -9.89
C THR A 208 12.66 34.73 -10.49
N PRO A 209 13.38 35.85 -10.66
CA PRO A 209 14.74 35.84 -11.22
C PRO A 209 15.67 34.86 -10.50
N ARG A 210 15.55 34.73 -9.17
CA ARG A 210 16.33 33.80 -8.36
C ARG A 210 16.06 32.33 -8.71
N GLN A 211 14.80 31.97 -8.91
CA GLN A 211 14.44 30.59 -9.24
C GLN A 211 14.76 30.25 -10.69
N ARG A 212 14.61 31.21 -11.61
CA ARG A 212 15.09 31.08 -13.00
C ARG A 212 16.60 30.88 -13.05
N ALA A 213 17.37 31.69 -12.32
CA ALA A 213 18.83 31.56 -12.25
C ALA A 213 19.24 30.19 -11.70
N ARG A 214 18.61 29.75 -10.61
CA ARG A 214 18.88 28.43 -10.02
C ARG A 214 18.53 27.27 -10.97
N LEU A 215 17.39 27.33 -11.67
CA LEU A 215 17.03 26.32 -12.67
C LEU A 215 18.06 26.30 -13.81
N THR A 216 18.44 27.48 -14.31
CA THR A 216 19.44 27.61 -15.39
C THR A 216 20.77 27.00 -14.98
N ASP A 217 21.21 27.25 -13.75
CA ASP A 217 22.44 26.71 -13.19
C ASP A 217 22.43 25.17 -13.14
N MET A 218 21.36 24.58 -12.59
CA MET A 218 21.19 23.12 -12.58
C MET A 218 21.12 22.51 -14.00
N LEU A 219 20.38 23.14 -14.91
CA LEU A 219 20.26 22.66 -16.30
C LEU A 219 21.55 22.81 -17.10
N SER A 220 22.47 23.69 -16.70
CA SER A 220 23.78 23.83 -17.34
C SER A 220 24.71 22.65 -17.05
N ILE A 221 24.48 21.93 -15.95
CA ILE A 221 25.27 20.79 -15.51
C ILE A 221 24.65 19.47 -16.03
N ILE A 222 23.32 19.39 -16.13
CA ILE A 222 22.63 18.20 -16.61
C ILE A 222 22.74 18.09 -18.14
N SER A 223 23.48 17.11 -18.65
CA SER A 223 23.57 16.82 -20.09
C SER A 223 22.23 16.38 -20.66
N ALA A 224 21.82 16.98 -21.80
CA ALA A 224 20.68 16.50 -22.58
C ALA A 224 21.00 15.22 -23.38
N ASP A 225 22.28 14.85 -23.52
CA ASP A 225 22.70 13.56 -24.07
C ASP A 225 22.63 12.48 -22.96
N CYS A 226 21.42 12.04 -22.65
CA CYS A 226 21.13 11.12 -21.55
C CYS A 226 20.15 10.00 -21.94
N SER A 227 19.83 9.08 -21.03
CA SER A 227 18.82 8.05 -21.32
C SER A 227 17.46 8.67 -21.62
N TYR A 228 16.59 7.93 -22.31
CA TYR A 228 15.24 8.41 -22.63
C TYR A 228 14.44 8.76 -21.36
N GLU A 229 14.57 7.96 -20.30
CA GLU A 229 13.88 8.17 -19.02
C GLU A 229 14.34 9.47 -18.38
N ARG A 230 15.66 9.71 -18.34
CA ARG A 230 16.23 10.94 -17.78
C ARG A 230 15.83 12.15 -18.63
N TYR A 231 15.87 12.03 -19.95
CA TYR A 231 15.42 13.06 -20.89
C TYR A 231 13.96 13.47 -20.64
N ARG A 232 13.07 12.47 -20.65
CA ARG A 232 11.63 12.64 -20.38
C ARG A 232 11.41 13.29 -19.03
N ASP A 233 12.10 12.82 -17.99
CA ASP A 233 11.89 13.27 -16.64
C ASP A 233 12.35 14.71 -16.42
N VAL A 234 13.43 15.15 -17.07
CA VAL A 234 13.87 16.55 -17.05
C VAL A 234 12.87 17.45 -17.78
N VAL A 235 12.41 17.07 -18.98
CA VAL A 235 11.40 17.83 -19.73
C VAL A 235 10.13 18.00 -18.89
N TRP A 236 9.62 16.92 -18.31
CA TRP A 236 8.44 16.94 -17.47
C TRP A 236 8.65 17.73 -16.17
N ALA A 237 9.83 17.67 -15.55
CA ALA A 237 10.14 18.47 -14.37
C ALA A 237 10.18 19.98 -14.66
N ILE A 238 10.59 20.39 -15.86
CA ILE A 238 10.54 21.81 -16.28
C ILE A 238 9.08 22.24 -16.51
N LEU A 239 8.29 21.41 -17.19
CA LEU A 239 6.88 21.71 -17.48
C LEU A 239 6.02 21.73 -16.20
N SER A 240 6.35 20.93 -15.20
CA SER A 240 5.63 20.90 -13.92
C SER A 240 5.81 22.17 -13.08
N LEU A 241 6.76 23.06 -13.43
CA LEU A 241 6.91 24.38 -12.81
C LEU A 241 5.72 25.30 -13.10
N GLY A 242 5.03 25.09 -14.21
CA GLY A 242 3.89 25.91 -14.64
C GLY A 242 4.27 27.34 -15.07
N TRP A 243 5.53 27.57 -15.43
CA TRP A 243 5.98 28.85 -15.98
C TRP A 243 5.44 29.06 -17.40
N THR A 244 5.11 30.31 -17.73
CA THR A 244 4.50 30.65 -19.04
C THR A 244 5.39 30.27 -20.21
N ASP A 245 6.71 30.27 -20.01
CA ASP A 245 7.73 29.92 -20.99
C ASP A 245 8.37 28.53 -20.76
N GLY A 246 7.75 27.67 -19.94
CA GLY A 246 8.31 26.36 -19.57
C GLY A 246 8.65 25.48 -20.77
N LEU A 247 7.83 25.52 -21.83
CA LEU A 247 8.14 24.82 -23.10
C LEU A 247 9.43 25.33 -23.74
N GLN A 248 9.64 26.65 -23.80
CA GLN A 248 10.87 27.21 -24.39
C GLN A 248 12.10 26.91 -23.52
N VAL A 249 11.94 26.86 -22.19
CA VAL A 249 13.02 26.47 -21.27
C VAL A 249 13.41 25.00 -21.50
N ALA A 250 12.43 24.10 -21.59
CA ALA A 250 12.67 22.68 -21.85
C ALA A 250 13.32 22.47 -23.22
N GLU A 251 12.80 23.14 -24.26
CA GLU A 251 13.35 23.07 -25.61
C GLU A 251 14.81 23.55 -25.65
N ARG A 252 15.12 24.67 -24.99
CA ARG A 252 16.50 25.19 -24.91
C ARG A 252 17.45 24.17 -24.29
N TRP A 253 17.03 23.50 -23.21
CA TRP A 253 17.83 22.44 -22.61
C TRP A 253 18.00 21.25 -23.56
N CYS A 254 16.93 20.77 -24.20
CA CYS A 254 17.02 19.66 -25.16
C CYS A 254 17.96 19.97 -26.35
N ARG A 255 18.00 21.24 -26.80
CA ARG A 255 18.88 21.70 -27.90
C ARG A 255 20.37 21.74 -27.53
N THR A 256 20.74 21.56 -26.27
CA THR A 256 22.17 21.43 -25.86
C THR A 256 22.81 20.14 -26.38
N ALA A 257 22.01 19.14 -26.77
CA ALA A 257 22.46 17.92 -27.46
C ALA A 257 21.92 17.87 -28.91
N PRO A 258 22.44 18.69 -29.83
CA PRO A 258 21.85 18.89 -31.17
C PRO A 258 21.83 17.62 -32.04
N HIS A 259 22.75 16.69 -31.80
CA HIS A 259 22.83 15.40 -32.49
C HIS A 259 21.75 14.40 -32.05
N ARG A 260 21.05 14.66 -30.95
CA ARG A 260 19.94 13.84 -30.45
C ARG A 260 18.60 14.56 -30.43
N TYR A 261 18.60 15.88 -30.58
CA TYR A 261 17.38 16.66 -30.60
C TYR A 261 16.57 16.36 -31.87
N ASP A 262 15.34 15.89 -31.66
CA ASP A 262 14.31 15.78 -32.69
C ASP A 262 13.08 16.59 -32.25
N ASP A 263 12.67 17.52 -33.09
CA ASP A 263 11.62 18.50 -32.79
C ASP A 263 10.27 17.80 -32.53
N ARG A 264 9.94 16.81 -33.38
CA ARG A 264 8.72 16.03 -33.25
C ARG A 264 8.71 15.20 -31.98
N ASN A 265 9.84 14.57 -31.63
CA ASN A 265 9.99 13.80 -30.40
C ASN A 265 9.84 14.68 -29.16
N PHE A 266 10.48 15.85 -29.14
CA PHE A 266 10.35 16.81 -28.04
C PHE A 266 8.87 17.19 -27.81
N HIS A 267 8.16 17.61 -28.87
CA HIS A 267 6.75 17.96 -28.78
C HIS A 267 5.86 16.79 -28.34
N LEU A 268 6.15 15.56 -28.79
CA LEU A 268 5.44 14.35 -28.34
C LEU A 268 5.68 14.06 -26.85
N VAL A 269 6.92 14.18 -26.37
CA VAL A 269 7.25 13.99 -24.95
C VAL A 269 6.58 15.06 -24.10
N ALA A 270 6.63 16.32 -24.52
CA ALA A 270 5.98 17.42 -23.83
C ALA A 270 4.46 17.27 -23.77
N ALA A 271 3.82 16.81 -24.86
CA ALA A 271 2.37 16.59 -24.92
C ALA A 271 1.89 15.46 -24.00
N ASN A 272 2.74 14.49 -23.67
CA ASN A 272 2.43 13.38 -22.76
C ASN A 272 2.68 13.72 -21.27
N HIS A 273 2.98 14.98 -20.96
CA HIS A 273 3.16 15.44 -19.58
C HIS A 273 1.82 15.42 -18.80
N ASP A 274 1.77 14.61 -17.74
CA ASP A 274 0.63 14.50 -16.82
C ASP A 274 0.99 15.11 -15.46
N LEU A 275 0.46 16.32 -15.18
CA LEU A 275 0.68 17.07 -13.94
C LEU A 275 0.39 16.26 -12.66
N SER A 276 -0.42 15.20 -12.71
CA SER A 276 -0.75 14.37 -11.56
C SER A 276 0.33 13.31 -11.22
N ARG A 277 1.23 13.02 -12.16
CA ARG A 277 2.24 11.95 -12.06
C ARG A 277 3.64 12.37 -12.53
N SER A 278 3.83 13.65 -12.85
CA SER A 278 5.09 14.12 -13.42
C SER A 278 6.19 14.40 -12.39
N PRO A 279 7.46 14.18 -12.78
CA PRO A 279 8.63 14.67 -12.07
C PRO A 279 8.53 16.15 -11.68
N THR A 280 9.20 16.53 -10.60
CA THR A 280 9.18 17.91 -10.05
C THR A 280 10.57 18.54 -10.10
N LEU A 281 10.72 19.80 -9.68
CA LEU A 281 12.04 20.42 -9.51
C LEU A 281 13.01 19.55 -8.67
N GLY A 282 12.48 18.73 -7.73
CA GLY A 282 13.30 17.79 -6.96
C GLY A 282 14.06 16.79 -7.83
N THR A 283 13.50 16.38 -8.96
CA THR A 283 14.16 15.51 -9.95
C THR A 283 15.33 16.22 -10.62
N ILE A 284 15.16 17.50 -10.98
CA ILE A 284 16.25 18.31 -11.54
C ILE A 284 17.36 18.50 -10.51
N VAL A 285 17.03 18.79 -9.25
CA VAL A 285 18.02 18.89 -8.16
C VAL A 285 18.79 17.58 -7.97
N HIS A 286 18.09 16.44 -8.01
CA HIS A 286 18.71 15.13 -7.90
C HIS A 286 19.72 14.89 -9.03
N PHE A 287 19.31 15.07 -10.28
CA PHE A 287 20.19 14.91 -11.43
C PHE A 287 21.35 15.90 -11.44
N ALA A 288 21.12 17.16 -11.05
CA ALA A 288 22.20 18.15 -10.96
C ALA A 288 23.24 17.76 -9.90
N ARG A 289 22.81 17.23 -8.75
CA ARG A 289 23.72 16.76 -7.69
C ARG A 289 24.53 15.54 -8.08
N GLU A 290 23.94 14.61 -8.83
CA GLU A 290 24.68 13.47 -9.39
C GLU A 290 25.83 13.93 -10.30
N GLU A 291 25.63 15.04 -11.00
CA GLU A 291 26.62 15.65 -11.89
C GLU A 291 27.47 16.75 -11.19
N GLY A 292 27.40 16.88 -9.86
CA GLY A 292 28.30 17.72 -9.06
C GLY A 292 27.78 19.11 -8.65
N TRP A 293 26.49 19.40 -8.77
CA TRP A 293 25.89 20.66 -8.27
C TRP A 293 25.82 20.70 -6.73
N ASP A 294 26.32 21.77 -6.11
CA ASP A 294 26.48 21.89 -4.65
C ASP A 294 25.54 22.90 -3.95
N GLY A 295 24.96 23.88 -4.65
CA GLY A 295 23.81 24.66 -4.14
C GLY A 295 23.83 26.15 -4.35
#